data_AF-A0A6L6X3W0-F1
#
_entry.id   AF-A0A6L6X3W0-F1
#
_cell.length_a   1.000
_cell.length_b   1.000
_cell.length_c   1.000
_cell.angle_alpha   90.00
_cell.angle_beta   90.00
_cell.angle_gamma   90.00
#
_symmetry.space_group_name_H-M   'P 1'
#
loop_
_entity.id
_entity.type
_entity.pdbx_description
1 polymer ?
#
loop_
_entity_poly.entity_id
_entity_poly.type
_entity_poly.pdbx_seq_one_letter_code
_entity_poly.pdbx_strand_id
1 'polypeptide(L)'
;MYSRRVVGRLTYDVCEQCASGVITEVDVTAPLKDSGLGTRAVSHLRACYPGITWHSCLTQRMSRSLAHRMRLPRAGTVPPCSHAAAG
;
A
#
# COMPACT_ATOMS: atom_id res chain seq x y z
N MET A 1 1.42 13.90 28.55
CA MET A 1 2.68 13.31 28.02
C MET A 1 2.32 12.61 26.71
N TYR A 2 2.92 13.00 25.58
CA TYR A 2 2.65 12.38 24.28
C TYR A 2 3.81 11.47 23.90
N SER A 3 3.54 10.19 23.61
CA SER A 3 4.56 9.24 23.15
C SER A 3 4.33 8.91 21.68
N ARG A 4 5.42 8.91 20.89
CA ARG A 4 5.40 8.42 19.50
C ARG A 4 5.60 6.93 19.52
N ARG A 5 4.71 6.19 18.84
CA ARG A 5 4.80 4.73 18.71
C ARG A 5 4.50 4.34 17.27
N VAL A 6 5.11 3.25 16.81
CA VAL A 6 4.73 2.57 15.56
C VAL A 6 3.38 1.91 15.76
N VAL A 7 2.40 2.27 14.93
CA VAL A 7 0.99 1.85 15.05
C VAL A 7 0.52 0.99 13.85
N GLY A 8 1.43 0.62 12.96
CA GLY A 8 1.12 -0.15 11.76
C GLY A 8 2.31 -0.29 10.84
N ARG A 9 2.09 -0.98 9.72
CA ARG A 9 3.08 -1.27 8.69
C ARG A 9 2.43 -1.20 7.31
N LEU A 10 3.16 -0.65 6.35
CA LEU A 10 2.79 -0.65 4.95
C LEU A 10 3.95 -1.24 4.16
N THR A 11 3.70 -2.36 3.48
CA THR A 11 4.69 -3.09 2.68
C THR A 11 4.36 -2.90 1.21
N TYR A 12 5.37 -2.56 0.43
CA TYR A 12 5.21 -2.27 -0.98
C TYR A 12 6.48 -2.56 -1.77
N ASP A 13 6.29 -2.82 -3.05
CA ASP A 13 7.35 -2.90 -4.05
C ASP A 13 7.13 -1.80 -5.08
N VAL A 14 8.22 -1.18 -5.54
CA VAL A 14 8.21 -0.15 -6.59
C VAL A 14 9.21 -0.55 -7.67
N CYS A 15 8.79 -0.38 -8.91
CA CYS A 15 9.65 -0.40 -10.07
C CYS A 15 9.65 0.99 -10.69
N GLU A 16 10.77 1.70 -10.55
CA GLU A 16 10.92 3.05 -11.08
C GLU A 16 10.97 3.05 -12.61
N GLN A 17 11.53 2.00 -13.21
CA GLN A 17 11.62 1.82 -14.67
C GLN A 17 10.24 1.68 -15.31
N CYS A 18 9.31 0.99 -14.63
CA CYS A 18 7.94 0.83 -15.10
C CYS A 18 6.99 1.90 -14.56
N ALA A 19 7.48 2.83 -13.72
CA ALA A 19 6.66 3.79 -12.99
C ALA A 19 5.46 3.12 -12.28
N SER A 20 5.68 1.94 -11.70
CA SER A 20 4.62 1.08 -11.15
C SER A 20 4.94 0.60 -9.75
N GLY A 21 3.94 0.56 -8.87
CA GLY A 21 4.10 0.08 -7.51
C GLY A 21 2.98 -0.87 -7.10
N VAL A 22 3.29 -1.83 -6.24
CA VAL A 22 2.35 -2.80 -5.70
C VAL A 22 2.39 -2.72 -4.18
N ILE A 23 1.23 -2.45 -3.56
CA ILE A 23 1.05 -2.56 -2.13
C ILE A 23 0.70 -4.02 -1.82
N THR A 24 1.59 -4.70 -1.10
CA THR A 24 1.46 -6.11 -0.73
C THR A 24 0.78 -6.27 0.62
N GLU A 25 0.99 -5.32 1.55
CA GLU A 25 0.39 -5.38 2.88
C GLU A 25 0.10 -3.97 3.43
N VAL A 26 -1.02 -3.85 4.14
CA VAL A 26 -1.32 -2.71 5.00
C VAL A 26 -1.88 -3.25 6.31
N ASP A 27 -1.10 -3.15 7.38
CA ASP A 27 -1.50 -3.54 8.72
C ASP A 27 -1.54 -2.31 9.65
N VAL A 28 -2.55 -2.26 10.50
CA VAL A 28 -2.69 -1.25 11.54
C VAL A 28 -2.94 -1.99 12.84
N THR A 29 -2.14 -1.68 13.85
CA THR A 29 -2.22 -2.34 15.15
C THR A 29 -3.54 -2.00 15.83
N ALA A 30 -4.20 -3.00 16.42
CA ALA A 30 -5.38 -2.76 17.25
C ALA A 30 -5.02 -1.86 18.46
N PRO A 31 -5.91 -0.97 18.92
CA PRO A 31 -7.30 -0.79 18.51
C PRO A 31 -7.50 0.13 17.30
N LEU A 32 -6.44 0.55 16.61
CA LEU A 32 -6.49 1.64 15.63
C LEU A 32 -6.92 1.20 14.22
N LYS A 33 -7.36 -0.05 14.02
CA LYS A 33 -7.63 -0.62 12.68
C LYS A 33 -8.62 0.18 11.84
N ASP A 34 -9.64 0.78 12.47
CA ASP A 34 -10.68 1.57 11.79
C ASP A 34 -10.48 3.08 11.89
N SER A 35 -9.34 3.54 12.43
CA SER A 35 -9.04 4.97 12.62
C SER A 35 -8.69 5.74 11.33
N GLY A 36 -8.68 5.07 10.18
CA GLY A 36 -8.28 5.65 8.90
C GLY A 36 -6.75 5.76 8.70
N LEU A 37 -5.93 5.24 9.62
CA LEU A 37 -4.47 5.24 9.49
C LEU A 37 -3.98 4.50 8.24
N GLY A 38 -4.64 3.41 7.84
CA GLY A 38 -4.30 2.72 6.59
C GLY A 38 -4.48 3.63 5.35
N THR A 39 -5.59 4.37 5.31
CA THR A 39 -5.84 5.36 4.25
C THR A 39 -4.79 6.47 4.25
N ARG A 40 -4.42 6.98 5.43
CA ARG A 40 -3.37 8.00 5.57
C ARG A 40 -2.01 7.47 5.11
N ALA A 41 -1.65 6.24 5.47
CA ALA A 41 -0.40 5.62 5.06
C ALA A 41 -0.32 5.50 3.52
N VAL A 42 -1.38 5.03 2.86
CA VAL A 42 -1.41 4.94 1.39
C VAL A 42 -1.40 6.31 0.72
N SER A 43 -2.12 7.29 1.29
CA SER A 43 -2.12 8.66 0.74
C SER A 43 -0.75 9.29 0.85
N HIS A 44 -0.07 9.09 1.98
CA HIS A 44 1.31 9.53 2.18
C HIS A 44 2.26 8.85 1.19
N LEU A 45 2.14 7.53 1.00
CA LEU A 45 2.92 6.79 0.01
C LEU A 45 2.76 7.37 -1.40
N ARG A 46 1.52 7.65 -1.83
CA ARG A 46 1.26 8.29 -3.13
C ARG A 46 1.88 9.68 -3.26
N ALA A 47 1.89 10.45 -2.19
CA ALA A 47 2.51 11.77 -2.18
C ALA A 47 4.05 11.69 -2.28
N CYS A 48 4.67 10.66 -1.68
CA CYS A 48 6.11 10.43 -1.80
C CYS A 48 6.52 9.95 -3.20
N TYR A 49 5.61 9.28 -3.92
CA TYR A 49 5.85 8.69 -5.24
C TYR A 49 4.80 9.15 -6.28
N PRO A 50 4.81 10.45 -6.66
CA PRO A 50 3.75 11.02 -7.49
C PRO A 50 3.72 10.48 -8.93
N GLY A 51 4.85 9.95 -9.43
CA GLY A 51 4.95 9.34 -10.76
C GLY A 51 4.59 7.86 -10.81
N ILE A 52 4.27 7.23 -9.67
CA ILE A 52 4.06 5.78 -9.59
C ILE A 52 2.57 5.42 -9.67
N THR A 53 2.23 4.51 -10.57
CA THR A 53 0.90 3.90 -10.66
C THR A 53 0.78 2.75 -9.66
N TRP A 54 -0.07 2.93 -8.65
CA TRP A 54 -0.21 2.02 -7.51
C TRP A 54 -1.31 0.96 -7.69
N HIS A 55 -0.94 -0.30 -7.45
CA HIS A 55 -1.81 -1.48 -7.46
C HIS A 55 -1.83 -2.13 -6.07
N SER A 56 -2.75 -3.06 -5.83
CA SER A 56 -2.82 -3.79 -4.56
C SER A 56 -2.98 -5.30 -4.75
N CYS A 57 -2.25 -6.09 -3.96
CA CYS A 57 -2.39 -7.55 -3.87
C CYS A 57 -3.04 -7.98 -2.55
N LEU A 58 -3.91 -7.12 -2.01
CA LEU A 58 -4.47 -7.27 -0.67
C LEU A 58 -5.50 -8.42 -0.62
N THR A 59 -5.18 -9.50 0.08
CA THR A 59 -6.02 -10.71 0.17
C THR A 59 -7.06 -10.65 1.29
N GLN A 60 -6.81 -9.88 2.36
CA GLN A 60 -7.67 -9.82 3.55
C GLN A 60 -8.88 -8.87 3.39
N ARG A 61 -9.97 -9.11 4.14
CA ARG A 61 -11.23 -8.33 4.05
C ARG A 61 -11.04 -6.85 4.39
N MET A 62 -10.33 -6.54 5.48
CA MET A 62 -10.09 -5.16 5.89
C MET A 62 -9.30 -4.39 4.82
N SER A 63 -8.29 -5.04 4.25
CA SER A 63 -7.45 -4.46 3.21
C SER A 63 -8.17 -4.34 1.86
N ARG A 64 -9.19 -5.18 1.56
CA ARG A 64 -10.13 -4.96 0.45
C ARG A 64 -10.95 -3.67 0.60
N SER A 65 -11.46 -3.37 1.80
CA SER A 65 -12.21 -2.12 2.03
C SER A 65 -11.33 -0.88 1.79
N LEU A 66 -10.05 -0.98 2.13
CA LEU A 66 -9.06 0.06 1.90
C LEU A 66 -8.71 0.16 0.42
N ALA A 67 -8.47 -0.96 -0.28
CA ALA A 67 -8.22 -0.98 -1.71
C ALA A 67 -9.36 -0.31 -2.50
N HIS A 68 -10.61 -0.64 -2.14
CA HIS A 68 -11.79 -0.01 -2.74
C HIS A 68 -11.84 1.50 -2.45
N ARG A 69 -11.64 1.92 -1.19
CA ARG A 69 -11.65 3.34 -0.82
C ARG A 69 -10.55 4.14 -1.54
N MET A 70 -9.38 3.52 -1.72
CA MET A 70 -8.23 4.14 -2.37
C MET A 70 -8.20 3.98 -3.89
N ARG A 71 -9.19 3.28 -4.47
CA ARG A 71 -9.25 2.94 -5.91
C ARG A 71 -7.94 2.28 -6.39
N LEU A 72 -7.41 1.33 -5.61
CA LEU A 72 -6.23 0.56 -5.99
C LEU A 72 -6.67 -0.61 -6.88
N PRO A 73 -6.28 -0.64 -8.17
CA PRO A 73 -6.56 -1.80 -9.02
C PRO A 73 -5.89 -3.04 -8.45
N ARG A 74 -6.50 -4.21 -8.66
CA ARG A 74 -5.95 -5.47 -8.18
C ARG A 74 -4.74 -5.84 -9.03
N ALA A 75 -3.61 -6.14 -8.40
CA ALA A 75 -2.36 -6.45 -9.10
C ALA A 75 -2.42 -7.75 -9.92
N GLY A 76 -3.45 -8.60 -9.74
CA GLY A 76 -3.62 -9.85 -10.48
C GLY A 76 -3.79 -9.73 -12.00
N THR A 77 -3.87 -8.51 -12.53
CA THR A 77 -3.94 -8.24 -13.98
C THR A 77 -2.63 -7.63 -14.52
N VAL A 78 -1.71 -7.21 -13.65
CA VAL A 78 -0.44 -6.64 -14.10
C VAL A 78 0.60 -7.76 -14.11
N PRO A 79 1.18 -8.11 -15.29
CA PRO A 79 2.27 -9.07 -15.33
C PRO A 79 3.39 -8.59 -14.40
N PRO A 80 4.01 -9.48 -13.60
CA PRO A 80 5.17 -9.10 -12.79
C PRO A 80 6.18 -8.47 -13.73
N CYS A 81 6.55 -7.21 -13.48
CA CYS A 81 7.50 -6.55 -14.35
C CYS A 81 8.82 -7.33 -14.27
N SER A 82 9.50 -7.50 -15.41
CA SER A 82 10.80 -8.18 -15.49
C SER A 82 11.86 -7.56 -14.58
N HIS A 83 11.62 -6.34 -14.10
CA HIS A 83 12.46 -5.59 -13.16
C HIS A 83 12.17 -5.91 -11.68
N ALA A 84 11.02 -6.53 -11.34
CA ALA A 84 10.66 -6.83 -9.96
C ALA A 84 11.53 -7.92 -9.31
N ALA A 85 12.27 -8.69 -10.11
CA ALA A 85 13.12 -9.79 -9.63
C ALA A 85 14.63 -9.47 -9.68
N ALA A 86 15.00 -8.24 -10.04
CA ALA A 86 16.40 -7.81 -10.12
C ALA A 86 16.69 -6.75 -9.06
N GLY A 87 16.80 -7.20 -7.80
CA GLY A 87 17.23 -6.40 -6.65
C GLY A 87 17.86 -7.29 -5.60
#